data_AF-A0A525BXR8-F1
#
_entry.id   AF-A0A525BXR8-F1
#
_cell.length_a   1.000
_cell.length_b   1.000
_cell.length_c   1.000
_cell.angle_alpha   90.00
_cell.angle_beta   90.00
_cell.angle_gamma   90.00
#
_symmetry.space_group_name_H-M   'P 1'
#
loop_
_entity.id
_entity.type
_entity.pdbx_description
1 polymer ?
#
loop_
_entity_poly.entity_id
_entity_poly.type
_entity_poly.pdbx_seq_one_letter_code
_entity_poly.pdbx_strand_id
1 'polypeptide(L)'
;FKKILEKKHQIAWMGWSTGFRPAFWQHYHSDNAHKPQTNNITSTDNKDLDKMIMVYRSEVDTQNRIELSKQIQQVVFEEASYIPTYSVPYTREGKWRWVKLPEHIGTKSSDGLFAPFSTSIGGLFWIDEAEKKNTLKAKKKGKKFESVLIKDERFKL
;
A
#
# COMPACT_ATOMS: atom_id res chain seq x y z
N PHE A 1 -4.01 -18.47 -0.09
CA PHE A 1 -4.03 -17.69 1.16
C PHE A 1 -4.24 -18.57 2.41
N LYS A 2 -5.31 -19.39 2.50
CA LYS A 2 -5.59 -20.28 3.66
C LYS A 2 -4.37 -21.06 4.20
N LYS A 3 -3.62 -21.75 3.33
CA LYS A 3 -2.42 -22.51 3.73
C LYS A 3 -1.33 -21.64 4.39
N ILE A 4 -1.18 -20.39 3.96
CA ILE A 4 -0.22 -19.44 4.53
C ILE A 4 -0.65 -19.08 5.95
N LEU A 5 -1.92 -18.69 6.13
CA LEU A 5 -2.47 -18.33 7.43
C LEU A 5 -2.53 -19.51 8.42
N GLU A 6 -2.65 -20.74 7.92
CA GLU A 6 -2.56 -21.97 8.71
C GLU A 6 -1.12 -22.46 8.96
N LYS A 7 -0.10 -21.71 8.52
CA LYS A 7 1.34 -22.09 8.60
C LYS A 7 1.69 -23.41 7.89
N LYS A 8 0.88 -23.83 6.92
CA LYS A 8 1.08 -25.02 6.08
C LYS A 8 1.80 -24.66 4.78
N HIS A 9 2.97 -24.05 4.89
CA HIS A 9 3.81 -23.65 3.77
C HIS A 9 5.28 -23.72 4.14
N GLN A 10 6.15 -23.93 3.15
CA GLN A 10 7.60 -23.80 3.30
C GLN A 10 8.06 -22.41 2.86
N ILE A 11 7.50 -21.92 1.75
CA ILE A 11 7.76 -20.60 1.16
C ILE A 11 6.43 -20.05 0.65
N ALA A 12 6.23 -18.74 0.74
CA ALA A 12 5.09 -18.04 0.16
C ALA A 12 5.55 -16.78 -0.57
N TRP A 13 5.07 -16.59 -1.80
CA TRP A 13 5.20 -15.31 -2.51
C TRP A 13 3.88 -14.57 -2.44
N MET A 14 3.88 -13.38 -1.83
CA MET A 14 2.70 -12.57 -1.65
C MET A 14 3.06 -11.09 -1.52
N GLY A 15 2.10 -10.23 -1.88
CA GLY A 15 2.19 -8.80 -1.60
C GLY A 15 1.59 -8.46 -0.23
N TRP A 16 2.24 -7.57 0.49
CA TRP A 16 1.68 -6.90 1.67
C TRP A 16 1.52 -5.41 1.38
N SER A 17 0.37 -4.85 1.75
CA SER A 17 0.23 -3.41 1.86
C SER A 17 1.02 -2.93 3.07
N THR A 18 1.81 -1.88 2.89
CA THR A 18 2.51 -1.20 3.99
C THR A 18 1.79 0.08 4.36
N GLY A 19 1.77 0.42 5.64
CA GLY A 19 1.34 1.74 6.07
C GLY A 19 2.44 2.80 5.88
N PHE A 20 2.12 4.05 6.22
CA PHE A 20 3.11 5.14 6.23
C PHE A 20 4.29 4.87 7.18
N ARG A 21 4.05 4.12 8.27
CA ARG A 21 5.08 3.68 9.22
C ARG A 21 5.15 2.16 9.24
N PRO A 22 6.35 1.57 9.40
CA PRO A 22 6.51 0.14 9.57
C PRO A 22 5.71 -0.41 10.76
N ALA A 23 5.10 -1.57 10.58
CA ALA A 23 4.26 -2.23 11.59
C ALA A 23 4.85 -3.59 11.99
N PHE A 24 5.96 -3.60 12.73
CA PHE A 24 6.71 -4.83 13.00
C PHE A 24 5.96 -5.87 13.86
N TRP A 25 5.24 -5.43 14.89
CA TRP A 25 4.69 -6.33 15.91
C TRP A 25 3.76 -7.42 15.35
N GLN A 26 2.83 -7.06 14.48
CA GLN A 26 1.88 -8.02 13.91
C GLN A 26 2.56 -9.07 13.01
N HIS A 27 3.72 -8.72 12.43
CA HIS A 27 4.41 -9.55 11.44
C HIS A 27 5.56 -10.37 12.05
N TYR A 28 6.20 -9.91 13.13
CA TYR A 28 7.43 -10.51 13.62
C TYR A 28 7.46 -10.80 15.12
N HIS A 29 6.50 -10.28 15.91
CA HIS A 29 6.50 -10.56 17.34
C HIS A 29 6.09 -12.01 17.62
N SER A 30 6.78 -12.65 18.57
CA SER A 30 6.59 -14.06 18.92
C SER A 30 5.20 -14.42 19.44
N ASP A 31 4.50 -13.46 20.06
CA ASP A 31 3.09 -13.63 20.44
C ASP A 31 2.19 -14.06 19.27
N ASN A 32 2.59 -13.76 18.03
CA ASN A 32 1.89 -14.10 16.82
C ASN A 32 2.45 -15.36 16.12
N ALA A 33 3.56 -15.92 16.60
CA ALA A 33 4.21 -17.09 16.03
C ALA A 33 3.41 -18.37 16.32
N HIS A 34 3.53 -19.36 15.43
CA HIS A 34 2.94 -20.71 15.56
C HIS A 34 1.41 -20.75 15.75
N LYS A 35 0.72 -19.63 15.54
CA LYS A 35 -0.73 -19.49 15.65
C LYS A 35 -1.36 -19.31 14.28
N PRO A 36 -2.46 -20.01 13.96
CA PRO A 36 -3.18 -19.76 12.73
C PRO A 36 -3.78 -18.35 12.72
N GLN A 37 -4.05 -17.81 11.52
CA GLN A 37 -4.75 -16.52 11.33
C GLN A 37 -4.01 -15.30 11.89
N THR A 38 -2.69 -15.38 12.07
CA THR A 38 -1.84 -14.23 12.42
C THR A 38 -1.07 -13.71 11.20
N ASN A 39 -0.68 -12.43 11.25
CA ASN A 39 0.12 -11.76 10.22
C ASN A 39 1.61 -12.16 10.26
N ASN A 40 2.06 -12.85 11.31
CA ASN A 40 3.39 -13.45 11.39
C ASN A 40 3.43 -14.75 10.58
N ILE A 41 3.49 -14.62 9.26
CA ILE A 41 3.41 -15.76 8.32
C ILE A 41 4.62 -16.69 8.42
N THR A 42 5.78 -16.15 8.76
CA THR A 42 7.07 -16.87 8.91
C THR A 42 7.19 -17.62 10.21
N SER A 43 6.27 -17.37 11.16
CA SER A 43 6.38 -17.85 12.54
C SER A 43 7.70 -17.42 13.21
N THR A 44 8.14 -16.19 12.93
CA THR A 44 9.30 -15.58 13.60
C THR A 44 9.06 -15.55 15.10
N ASP A 45 9.96 -16.18 15.87
CA ASP A 45 9.93 -16.27 17.33
C ASP A 45 11.32 -15.95 17.90
N ASN A 46 11.71 -14.67 17.81
CA ASN A 46 12.99 -14.17 18.31
C ASN A 46 12.74 -13.18 19.46
N LYS A 47 13.18 -13.55 20.67
CA LYS A 47 12.96 -12.74 21.88
C LYS A 47 13.74 -11.44 21.92
N ASP A 48 14.87 -11.35 21.23
CA ASP A 48 15.62 -10.09 21.13
C ASP A 48 14.95 -9.15 20.13
N LEU A 49 14.44 -9.68 19.02
CA LEU A 49 13.59 -8.93 18.10
C LEU A 49 12.31 -8.43 18.78
N ASP A 50 11.66 -9.24 19.62
CA ASP A 50 10.49 -8.82 20.40
C ASP A 50 10.79 -7.59 21.27
N LYS A 51 11.92 -7.59 21.99
CA LYS A 51 12.34 -6.45 22.81
C LYS A 51 12.52 -5.19 21.95
N MET A 52 13.22 -5.31 20.81
CA MET A 52 13.43 -4.19 19.89
C MET A 52 12.11 -3.63 19.37
N ILE A 53 11.17 -4.51 19.00
CA ILE A 53 9.82 -4.14 18.54
C ILE A 53 9.07 -3.38 19.64
N MET A 54 9.15 -3.83 20.89
CA MET A 54 8.47 -3.17 22.00
C MET A 54 9.07 -1.78 22.28
N VAL A 55 10.39 -1.62 22.24
CA VAL A 55 11.05 -0.31 22.33
C VAL A 55 10.60 0.61 21.19
N TYR A 56 10.59 0.12 19.95
CA TYR A 56 10.12 0.88 18.79
C TYR A 56 8.66 1.35 18.94
N ARG A 57 7.80 0.55 19.58
CA ARG A 57 6.39 0.91 19.81
C ARG A 57 6.21 1.98 20.88
N SER A 58 7.05 1.97 21.91
CA SER A 58 7.01 2.98 22.98
C SER A 58 7.77 4.26 22.65
N GLU A 59 8.67 4.23 21.67
CA GLU A 59 9.49 5.38 21.29
C GLU A 59 8.64 6.49 20.62
N VAL A 60 8.83 7.71 21.11
CA VAL A 60 8.14 8.92 20.67
C VAL A 60 9.08 9.88 19.94
N ASP A 61 10.39 9.80 20.18
CA ASP A 61 11.37 10.56 19.42
C ASP A 61 11.48 10.01 17.98
N THR A 62 11.43 10.93 17.02
CA THR A 62 11.37 10.56 15.60
C THR A 62 12.69 9.98 15.11
N GLN A 63 13.83 10.51 15.54
CA GLN A 63 15.13 10.04 15.06
C GLN A 63 15.47 8.67 15.64
N ASN A 64 15.26 8.49 16.95
CA ASN A 64 15.42 7.19 17.60
C ASN A 64 14.52 6.14 16.96
N ARG A 65 13.27 6.49 16.65
CA ARG A 65 12.34 5.56 16.02
C ARG A 65 12.77 5.17 14.60
N ILE A 66 13.34 6.09 13.82
CA ILE A 66 13.92 5.79 12.50
C ILE A 66 15.10 4.84 12.65
N GLU A 67 16.00 5.10 13.60
CA GLU A 67 17.18 4.28 13.82
C GLU A 67 16.82 2.86 14.28
N LEU A 68 15.92 2.74 15.27
CA LEU A 68 15.36 1.45 15.70
C LEU A 68 14.69 0.71 14.55
N SER A 69 13.95 1.42 13.68
CA SER A 69 13.33 0.80 12.51
C SER A 69 14.37 0.18 11.56
N LYS A 70 15.52 0.83 11.35
CA LYS A 70 16.60 0.29 10.50
C LYS A 70 17.23 -0.94 11.14
N GLN A 71 17.49 -0.90 12.44
CA GLN A 71 18.06 -2.03 13.19
C GLN A 71 17.14 -3.25 13.15
N ILE A 72 15.83 -3.06 13.37
CA ILE A 72 14.83 -4.14 13.26
C ILE A 72 14.81 -4.73 11.84
N GLN A 73 14.85 -3.87 10.81
CA GLN A 73 14.89 -4.33 9.42
C GLN A 73 16.15 -5.14 9.11
N GLN A 74 17.30 -4.78 9.70
CA GLN A 74 18.54 -5.53 9.56
C GLN A 74 18.42 -6.94 10.15
N VAL A 75 17.84 -7.08 11.35
CA VAL A 75 17.59 -8.40 11.96
C VAL A 75 16.66 -9.26 11.09
N VAL A 76 15.55 -8.67 10.61
CA VAL A 76 14.60 -9.36 9.72
C VAL A 76 15.27 -9.82 8.43
N PHE A 77 16.16 -8.99 7.88
CA PHE A 77 16.95 -9.30 6.69
C PHE A 77 17.93 -10.45 6.94
N GLU A 78 18.67 -10.42 8.04
CA GLU A 78 19.64 -11.47 8.41
C GLU A 78 18.98 -12.81 8.72
N GLU A 79 17.79 -12.81 9.35
CA GLU A 79 17.00 -14.03 9.56
C GLU A 79 16.41 -14.60 8.26
N ALA A 80 16.42 -13.83 7.17
CA ALA A 80 15.78 -14.17 5.90
C ALA A 80 14.30 -14.56 6.04
N SER A 81 13.60 -14.02 7.05
CA SER A 81 12.16 -14.24 7.24
C SER A 81 11.35 -13.54 6.14
N TYR A 82 11.85 -12.45 5.58
CA TYR A 82 11.24 -11.77 4.45
C TYR A 82 12.28 -11.41 3.39
N ILE A 83 12.01 -11.81 2.14
CA ILE A 83 12.88 -11.53 0.99
C ILE A 83 12.11 -10.61 0.03
N PRO A 84 12.44 -9.30 -0.02
CA PRO A 84 11.78 -8.37 -0.93
C PRO A 84 12.03 -8.75 -2.39
N THR A 85 10.97 -8.82 -3.21
CA THR A 85 11.10 -9.08 -4.66
C THR A 85 11.00 -7.80 -5.48
N TYR A 86 9.85 -7.12 -5.43
CA TYR A 86 9.64 -5.84 -6.11
C TYR A 86 8.53 -5.05 -5.42
N SER A 87 8.54 -3.74 -5.63
CA SER A 87 7.43 -2.84 -5.32
C SER A 87 6.79 -2.33 -6.62
N VAL A 88 5.53 -1.91 -6.56
CA VAL A 88 4.85 -1.26 -7.69
C VAL A 88 4.89 0.24 -7.46
N PRO A 89 5.78 1.01 -8.11
CA PRO A 89 6.02 2.42 -7.79
C PRO A 89 5.07 3.36 -8.54
N TYR A 90 3.86 2.90 -8.87
CA TYR A 90 2.89 3.69 -9.63
C TYR A 90 1.46 3.27 -9.30
N THR A 91 0.54 4.21 -9.45
CA THR A 91 -0.89 3.95 -9.48
C THR A 91 -1.37 4.04 -10.93
N ARG A 92 -2.24 3.11 -11.33
CA ARG A 92 -2.87 3.09 -12.66
C ARG A 92 -4.36 2.93 -12.51
N GLU A 93 -5.10 3.91 -12.97
CA GLU A 93 -6.56 3.95 -12.85
C GLU A 93 -7.21 4.30 -14.19
N GLY A 94 -8.45 3.83 -14.38
CA GLY A 94 -9.30 4.17 -15.51
C GLY A 94 -10.41 5.09 -15.06
N LYS A 95 -10.73 6.11 -15.87
CA LYS A 95 -11.81 7.06 -15.57
C LYS A 95 -12.74 7.28 -16.75
N TRP A 96 -14.01 7.50 -16.47
CA TRP A 96 -14.94 7.96 -17.49
C TRP A 96 -14.58 9.38 -17.94
N ARG A 97 -14.90 9.73 -19.19
CA ARG A 97 -14.64 11.07 -19.76
C ARG A 97 -15.21 12.22 -18.91
N TRP A 98 -16.31 11.96 -18.21
CA TRP A 98 -16.98 12.90 -17.31
C TRP A 98 -16.47 12.87 -15.86
N VAL A 99 -15.55 11.97 -15.51
CA VAL A 99 -14.84 12.01 -14.22
C VAL A 99 -13.63 12.91 -14.40
N LYS A 100 -13.67 14.07 -13.76
CA LYS A 100 -12.63 15.09 -13.86
C LYS A 100 -11.72 15.04 -12.63
N LEU A 101 -10.46 15.40 -12.85
CA LEU A 101 -9.42 15.52 -11.85
C LEU A 101 -8.88 16.95 -11.94
N PRO A 102 -8.31 17.51 -10.86
CA PRO A 102 -7.58 18.78 -10.91
C PRO A 102 -6.39 18.67 -11.87
N GLU A 103 -5.84 19.81 -12.26
CA GLU A 103 -4.63 19.89 -13.08
C GLU A 103 -3.44 19.14 -12.42
N HIS A 104 -3.38 19.18 -11.09
CA HIS A 104 -2.45 18.40 -10.30
C HIS A 104 -3.12 17.12 -9.81
N ILE A 105 -3.07 16.07 -10.63
CA ILE A 105 -3.89 14.86 -10.46
C ILE A 105 -3.60 14.05 -9.18
N GLY A 106 -2.47 14.29 -8.51
CA GLY A 106 -2.12 13.66 -7.24
C GLY A 106 -1.02 14.42 -6.48
N THR A 107 -0.60 13.86 -5.36
CA THR A 107 0.43 14.36 -4.43
C THR A 107 1.53 13.30 -4.23
N LYS A 108 2.63 13.68 -3.56
CA LYS A 108 3.70 12.73 -3.16
C LYS A 108 3.21 11.55 -2.30
N SER A 109 2.05 11.69 -1.66
CA SER A 109 1.46 10.70 -0.77
C SER A 109 0.21 10.03 -1.35
N SER A 110 -0.10 10.26 -2.62
CA SER A 110 -1.25 9.64 -3.26
C SER A 110 -0.98 8.18 -3.61
N ASP A 111 -1.84 7.29 -3.13
CA ASP A 111 -1.89 5.87 -3.48
C ASP A 111 -3.07 5.54 -4.44
N GLY A 112 -3.98 6.50 -4.62
CA GLY A 112 -5.12 6.45 -5.55
C GLY A 112 -5.47 7.85 -6.10
N LEU A 113 -6.30 7.93 -7.13
CA LEU A 113 -6.83 9.22 -7.64
C LEU A 113 -8.32 9.40 -7.36
N PHE A 114 -9.07 8.30 -7.19
CA PHE A 114 -10.53 8.33 -7.00
C PHE A 114 -10.95 7.89 -5.59
N ALA A 115 -10.31 8.44 -4.56
CA ALA A 115 -10.72 8.22 -3.18
C ALA A 115 -11.75 9.29 -2.75
N PRO A 116 -13.04 8.96 -2.55
CA PRO A 116 -14.03 9.96 -2.18
C PRO A 116 -13.82 10.50 -0.75
N PHE A 117 -13.35 9.65 0.17
CA PHE A 117 -13.30 9.95 1.61
C PHE A 117 -11.91 9.73 2.24
N SER A 118 -10.84 9.69 1.44
CA SER A 118 -9.50 9.60 1.99
C SER A 118 -9.16 10.88 2.76
N THR A 119 -8.49 10.73 3.90
CA THR A 119 -8.05 11.87 4.73
C THR A 119 -6.89 12.65 4.10
N SER A 120 -6.16 12.05 3.16
CA SER A 120 -5.00 12.66 2.49
C SER A 120 -5.28 13.08 1.04
N ILE A 121 -6.13 12.34 0.34
CA ILE A 121 -6.41 12.51 -1.10
C ILE A 121 -7.91 12.49 -1.44
N GLY A 122 -8.75 12.69 -0.43
CA GLY A 122 -10.20 12.68 -0.54
C GLY A 122 -10.74 13.80 -1.41
N GLY A 123 -11.77 13.50 -2.21
CA GLY A 123 -12.58 14.53 -2.88
C GLY A 123 -11.87 15.30 -4.00
N LEU A 124 -10.74 14.79 -4.49
CA LEU A 124 -9.98 15.42 -5.58
C LEU A 124 -10.55 15.11 -6.98
N PHE A 125 -11.81 14.70 -7.09
CA PHE A 125 -12.45 14.44 -8.37
C PHE A 125 -13.92 14.90 -8.34
N TRP A 126 -14.47 15.17 -9.51
CA TRP A 126 -15.88 15.52 -9.65
C TRP A 126 -16.48 14.93 -10.92
N ILE A 127 -17.81 14.91 -10.94
CA ILE A 127 -18.60 14.52 -12.12
C ILE A 127 -19.00 15.78 -12.88
N ASP A 128 -18.56 15.87 -14.13
CA ASP A 128 -19.03 16.86 -15.07
C ASP A 128 -20.33 16.36 -15.73
N GLU A 129 -21.48 16.82 -15.23
CA GLU A 129 -22.80 16.37 -15.70
C GLU A 129 -23.07 16.74 -17.17
N ALA A 130 -22.52 17.86 -17.66
CA ALA A 130 -22.65 18.23 -19.07
C ALA A 130 -21.87 17.25 -19.96
N GLU A 131 -20.64 16.94 -19.57
CA GLU A 131 -19.77 15.98 -20.25
C GLU A 131 -20.37 14.57 -20.23
N LYS A 132 -20.98 14.16 -19.11
CA LYS A 132 -21.68 12.88 -18.96
C LYS A 132 -22.84 12.78 -19.93
N LYS A 133 -23.71 13.79 -19.98
CA LYS A 133 -24.85 13.85 -20.92
C LYS A 133 -24.39 13.79 -22.37
N ASN A 134 -23.34 14.53 -22.72
CA ASN A 134 -22.78 14.55 -24.08
C ASN A 134 -22.18 13.20 -24.46
N THR A 135 -21.42 12.58 -23.55
CA THR A 135 -20.80 11.26 -23.78
C THR A 135 -21.85 10.17 -23.95
N LEU A 136 -22.91 10.17 -23.13
CA LEU A 136 -24.03 9.22 -23.25
C LEU A 136 -24.82 9.41 -24.55
N LYS A 137 -25.06 10.65 -24.99
CA LYS A 137 -25.68 10.94 -26.30
C LYS A 137 -24.83 10.44 -27.46
N ALA A 138 -23.51 10.67 -27.42
CA ALA A 138 -22.58 10.19 -28.43
C ALA A 138 -22.58 8.65 -28.50
N LYS A 139 -22.54 7.98 -27.35
CA LYS A 139 -22.64 6.51 -27.25
C LYS A 139 -23.92 5.99 -27.91
N LYS A 140 -25.09 6.60 -27.64
CA LYS A 140 -26.37 6.22 -28.29
C LYS A 140 -26.35 6.37 -29.81
N LYS A 141 -25.59 7.32 -30.33
CA LYS A 141 -25.40 7.55 -31.77
C LYS A 141 -24.29 6.69 -32.39
N GLY A 142 -23.72 5.73 -31.65
CA GLY A 142 -22.60 4.90 -32.12
C GLY A 142 -21.28 5.65 -32.29
N LYS A 143 -21.19 6.92 -31.83
CA LYS A 143 -19.96 7.70 -31.90
C LYS A 143 -18.97 7.19 -30.88
N LYS A 144 -17.76 6.84 -31.35
CA LYS A 144 -16.63 6.41 -30.52
C LYS A 144 -15.75 7.61 -30.18
N PHE A 145 -15.02 7.49 -29.08
CA PHE A 145 -13.98 8.43 -28.66
C PHE A 145 -12.66 7.67 -28.61
N GLU A 146 -11.58 8.34 -28.99
CA GLU A 146 -10.23 7.79 -28.85
C GLU A 146 -9.87 7.57 -27.38
N SER A 147 -9.06 6.55 -27.12
CA SER A 147 -8.51 6.31 -25.80
C SER A 147 -7.50 7.40 -25.45
N VAL A 148 -7.57 7.91 -24.21
CA VAL A 148 -6.63 8.91 -23.70
C VAL A 148 -5.76 8.28 -22.62
N LEU A 149 -4.45 8.37 -22.78
CA LEU A 149 -3.47 8.05 -21.75
C LEU A 149 -2.97 9.34 -21.11
N ILE A 150 -3.16 9.47 -19.80
CA ILE A 150 -2.58 10.56 -19.01
C ILE A 150 -1.46 9.96 -18.19
N LYS A 151 -0.24 10.49 -18.35
CA LYS A 151 0.94 10.08 -17.60
C LYS A 151 1.43 11.26 -16.79
N ASP A 152 1.60 11.06 -15.49
CA ASP A 152 2.19 12.03 -14.58
C ASP A 152 3.42 11.40 -13.92
N GLU A 153 4.58 12.04 -14.08
CA GLU A 153 5.87 11.56 -13.58
C GLU A 153 6.47 12.48 -12.51
N ARG A 154 5.73 13.47 -12.01
CA ARG A 154 6.23 14.50 -11.09
C ARG A 154 6.85 13.95 -9.79
N PHE A 155 6.40 12.79 -9.33
CA PHE A 155 6.85 12.17 -8.07
C PHE A 155 7.58 10.85 -8.29
N LYS A 156 8.07 10.60 -9.50
CA LYS A 156 8.90 9.43 -9.78
C LYS A 156 10.15 9.46 -8.89
N LEU A 157 10.34 8.38 -8.14
CA LEU A 157 11.53 8.14 -7.30
C LEU A 157 12.74 7.80 -8.18
#